data_AF-A0A965HNM9-F1
#
_entry.id   AF-A0A965HNM9-F1
#
_cell.length_a   1.000
_cell.length_b   1.000
_cell.length_c   1.000
_cell.angle_alpha   90.00
_cell.angle_beta   90.00
_cell.angle_gamma   90.00
#
_symmetry.space_group_name_H-M   'P 1'
#
loop_
_entity.id
_entity.type
_entity.pdbx_description
1 polymer ?
#
loop_
_entity_poly.entity_id
_entity_poly.type
_entity_poly.pdbx_seq_one_letter_code
_entity_poly.pdbx_strand_id
1 'polypeptide(L)'
;MPYLLLFLILIFPNLQRGLSAPPLVLPINPYYQDEYGLFGGLSYSYDDDLMLDSMTASASMNVLKKTESAMENLRRLTDPLLLVKLSAPGGIQRNLLLTLYWLAEADLAGADVDQVLQELSRRGRDQATPADATMAEVLLFNYHTARHLGILDFASLEKLGQGLPPSIPESDNNPLNRLAFPVPILPPERFPQVAHQLFNYELFDGPLPKATSTTLAPSQIEFAQKLISRGLLPPNALQAAP
;
A
#
# COMPACT_ATOMS: atom_id res chain seq x y z
N MET A 1 1.36 52.27 -52.05
CA MET A 1 2.42 52.58 -53.02
C MET A 1 3.42 51.44 -53.02
N PRO A 2 3.66 50.83 -54.19
CA PRO A 2 4.45 49.61 -54.41
C PRO A 2 5.93 49.93 -54.67
N TYR A 3 6.84 49.00 -54.43
CA TYR A 3 8.12 48.71 -55.14
C TYR A 3 8.66 47.43 -54.44
N LEU A 4 8.55 46.21 -54.95
CA LEU A 4 8.89 45.66 -56.26
C LEU A 4 10.38 45.86 -56.60
N LEU A 5 11.03 44.71 -56.78
CA LEU A 5 12.25 44.47 -57.55
C LEU A 5 13.57 44.78 -56.80
N LEU A 6 14.30 43.78 -56.29
CA LEU A 6 15.13 42.82 -57.05
C LEU A 6 16.41 43.47 -57.57
N PHE A 7 17.46 43.31 -56.78
CA PHE A 7 18.81 43.01 -57.24
C PHE A 7 19.12 41.67 -56.54
N LEU A 8 19.05 40.48 -57.16
CA LEU A 8 19.85 40.02 -58.31
C LEU A 8 21.25 40.63 -58.17
N ILE A 9 22.33 39.90 -57.95
CA ILE A 9 22.75 38.71 -58.67
C ILE A 9 24.12 38.35 -58.10
N LEU A 10 24.30 37.05 -57.89
CA LEU A 10 25.48 36.27 -58.28
C LEU A 10 26.85 36.90 -58.02
N ILE A 11 27.66 36.16 -57.27
CA ILE A 11 28.86 35.45 -57.77
C ILE A 11 29.35 34.64 -56.55
N PHE A 12 28.90 33.39 -56.42
CA PHE A 12 29.55 32.17 -56.91
C PHE A 12 30.60 31.63 -55.93
N PRO A 13 30.84 30.31 -55.95
CA PRO A 13 30.89 29.44 -54.79
C PRO A 13 32.31 28.90 -54.62
N ASN A 14 32.58 28.18 -53.55
CA ASN A 14 33.52 27.05 -53.56
C ASN A 14 33.32 26.32 -52.23
N LEU A 15 32.73 25.13 -52.32
CA LEU A 15 33.47 23.88 -52.19
C LEU A 15 33.94 23.64 -50.76
N GLN A 16 33.10 22.96 -49.98
CA GLN A 16 33.61 21.84 -49.20
C GLN A 16 32.57 20.72 -49.17
N ARG A 17 32.81 19.75 -50.05
CA ARG A 17 32.37 18.36 -49.92
C ARG A 17 32.77 17.85 -48.54
N GLY A 18 31.90 17.09 -47.89
CA GLY A 18 32.27 16.41 -46.65
C GLY A 18 31.17 15.59 -46.00
N LEU A 19 30.63 14.63 -46.76
CA LEU A 19 30.12 13.35 -46.24
C LEU A 19 29.11 13.41 -45.08
N SER A 20 27.83 13.44 -45.48
CA SER A 20 26.79 12.62 -44.85
C SER A 20 27.39 11.27 -44.46
N ALA A 21 27.45 10.97 -43.16
CA ALA A 21 27.86 9.67 -42.68
C ALA A 21 27.02 8.60 -43.41
N PRO A 22 27.64 7.59 -44.05
CA PRO A 22 26.89 6.51 -44.65
C PRO A 22 26.19 5.71 -43.54
N PRO A 23 25.01 5.11 -43.80
CA PRO A 23 24.49 4.10 -42.90
C PRO A 23 25.54 2.99 -42.79
N LEU A 24 25.85 2.56 -41.58
CA LEU A 24 26.73 1.43 -41.32
C LEU A 24 26.09 0.17 -41.90
N VAL A 25 26.38 -0.13 -43.17
CA VAL A 25 26.14 -1.45 -43.74
C VAL A 25 27.25 -2.34 -43.19
N LEU A 26 26.91 -3.11 -42.15
CA LEU A 26 27.76 -4.17 -41.66
C LEU A 26 27.96 -5.18 -42.81
N PRO A 27 29.20 -5.61 -43.10
CA PRO A 27 29.38 -6.74 -44.00
C PRO A 27 28.71 -7.95 -43.37
N ILE A 28 27.71 -8.52 -44.06
CA ILE A 28 27.20 -9.86 -43.75
C ILE A 28 28.33 -10.81 -44.10
N ASN A 29 29.18 -11.08 -43.11
CA ASN A 29 30.19 -12.10 -43.18
C ASN A 29 29.49 -13.43 -42.82
N PRO A 30 29.35 -14.41 -43.73
CA PRO A 30 28.59 -15.62 -43.48
C PRO A 30 29.32 -16.63 -42.56
N TYR A 31 30.33 -16.19 -41.81
CA TYR A 31 31.14 -17.02 -40.93
C TYR A 31 31.19 -16.55 -39.46
N TYR A 32 30.26 -15.70 -39.03
CA TYR A 32 30.02 -15.45 -37.61
C TYR A 32 28.79 -16.22 -37.12
N GLN A 33 28.87 -17.54 -37.18
CA GLN A 33 28.33 -18.36 -36.10
C GLN A 33 29.51 -18.53 -35.16
N ASP A 34 29.58 -17.70 -34.13
CA ASP A 34 30.08 -18.12 -32.82
C ASP A 34 29.85 -16.99 -31.82
N GLU A 35 29.36 -17.40 -30.68
CA GLU A 35 28.88 -16.65 -29.54
C GLU A 35 29.96 -15.74 -28.97
N TYR A 36 29.91 -14.44 -29.29
CA TYR A 36 30.74 -13.45 -28.61
C TYR A 36 29.84 -12.38 -27.98
N GLY A 37 29.65 -12.50 -26.67
CA GLY A 37 29.14 -11.41 -25.85
C GLY A 37 30.06 -10.19 -25.95
N LEU A 38 29.48 -9.00 -25.79
CA LEU A 38 30.15 -7.68 -25.89
C LEU A 38 31.30 -7.51 -24.87
N PHE A 39 31.42 -8.41 -23.89
CA PHE A 39 32.62 -8.65 -23.10
C PHE A 39 33.03 -10.11 -23.33
N GLY A 40 34.08 -10.33 -24.12
CA GLY A 40 34.46 -11.63 -24.66
C GLY A 40 34.79 -12.70 -23.61
N GLY A 41 33.75 -13.37 -23.11
CA GLY A 41 33.84 -14.59 -22.32
C GLY A 41 32.73 -15.54 -22.76
N LEU A 42 33.11 -16.70 -23.29
CA LEU A 42 32.21 -17.85 -23.37
C LEU A 42 31.90 -18.28 -21.94
N SER A 43 30.67 -18.12 -21.48
CA SER A 43 30.21 -18.70 -20.21
C SER A 43 28.80 -19.25 -20.36
N TYR A 44 28.71 -20.42 -20.99
CA TYR A 44 27.64 -21.37 -20.72
C TYR A 44 28.24 -22.49 -19.88
N SER A 45 28.50 -22.20 -18.61
CA SER A 45 28.87 -23.21 -17.65
C SER A 45 27.62 -23.57 -16.83
N TYR A 46 27.33 -24.86 -16.68
CA TYR A 46 26.25 -25.37 -15.82
C TYR A 46 26.30 -24.81 -14.38
N ASP A 47 27.45 -24.30 -13.96
CA ASP A 47 27.67 -23.65 -12.66
C ASP A 47 27.02 -22.26 -12.56
N ASP A 48 26.89 -21.52 -13.67
CA ASP A 48 26.23 -20.20 -13.67
C ASP A 48 24.72 -20.34 -13.48
N ASP A 49 24.09 -21.35 -14.09
CA ASP A 49 22.67 -21.68 -13.89
C ASP A 49 22.41 -22.14 -12.44
N LEU A 50 23.31 -22.93 -11.86
CA LEU A 50 23.28 -23.33 -10.44
C LEU A 50 23.45 -22.13 -9.48
N MET A 51 24.28 -21.15 -9.83
CA MET A 51 24.40 -19.91 -9.06
C MET A 51 23.15 -19.04 -9.17
N LEU A 52 22.56 -18.90 -10.36
CA LEU A 52 21.28 -18.21 -10.56
C LEU A 52 20.14 -18.90 -9.80
N ASP A 53 20.07 -20.23 -9.82
CA ASP A 53 19.07 -21.02 -9.09
C ASP A 53 19.25 -20.90 -7.57
N SER A 54 20.48 -20.87 -7.06
CA SER A 54 20.73 -20.66 -5.63
C SER A 54 20.47 -19.21 -5.18
N MET A 55 20.74 -18.21 -6.03
CA MET A 55 20.38 -16.82 -5.77
C MET A 55 18.86 -16.60 -5.79
N THR A 56 18.14 -17.21 -6.73
CA THR A 56 16.67 -17.14 -6.79
C THR A 56 16.02 -17.92 -5.64
N ALA A 57 16.55 -19.08 -5.26
CA ALA A 57 16.08 -19.84 -4.10
C ALA A 57 16.31 -19.07 -2.79
N SER A 58 17.47 -18.42 -2.63
CA SER A 58 17.77 -17.62 -1.44
C SER A 58 16.94 -16.33 -1.35
N ALA A 59 16.68 -15.66 -2.48
CA ALA A 59 15.75 -14.53 -2.55
C ALA A 59 14.32 -14.96 -2.18
N SER A 60 13.85 -16.09 -2.72
CA SER A 60 12.54 -16.66 -2.41
C SER A 60 12.41 -17.03 -0.93
N MET A 61 13.46 -17.63 -0.34
CA MET A 61 13.50 -17.95 1.09
C MET A 61 13.46 -16.69 1.97
N ASN A 62 14.09 -15.59 1.54
CA ASN A 62 14.06 -14.32 2.27
C ASN A 62 12.65 -13.68 2.23
N VAL A 63 11.99 -13.72 1.07
CA VAL A 63 10.60 -13.27 0.90
C VAL A 63 9.64 -14.05 1.79
N LEU A 64 9.75 -15.38 1.81
CA LEU A 64 8.94 -16.24 2.67
C LEU A 64 9.13 -15.90 4.15
N LYS A 65 10.38 -15.76 4.60
CA LYS A 65 10.69 -15.37 5.99
C LYS A 65 10.11 -14.02 6.39
N LYS A 66 10.17 -13.02 5.50
CA LYS A 66 9.58 -11.69 5.76
C LYS A 66 8.06 -11.77 5.87
N THR A 67 7.43 -12.51 4.95
CA THR A 67 5.98 -12.72 4.95
C THR A 67 5.52 -13.45 6.21
N GLU A 68 6.20 -14.52 6.60
CA GLU A 68 5.92 -15.26 7.85
C GLU A 68 6.09 -14.38 9.09
N SER A 69 7.14 -13.57 9.13
CA SER A 69 7.37 -12.63 10.23
C SER A 69 6.26 -11.58 10.30
N ALA A 70 5.83 -11.02 9.16
CA ALA A 70 4.73 -10.08 9.10
C ALA A 70 3.42 -10.73 9.58
N MET A 71 3.12 -11.95 9.12
CA MET A 71 1.96 -12.73 9.55
C MET A 71 1.95 -12.98 11.06
N GLU A 72 3.07 -13.36 11.65
CA GLU A 72 3.17 -13.58 13.10
C GLU A 72 2.93 -12.29 13.90
N ASN A 73 3.48 -11.16 13.44
CA ASN A 73 3.22 -9.86 14.07
C ASN A 73 1.76 -9.44 13.93
N LEU A 74 1.15 -9.63 12.76
CA LEU A 74 -0.27 -9.37 12.53
C LEU A 74 -1.16 -10.22 13.43
N ARG A 75 -0.84 -11.51 13.62
CA ARG A 75 -1.56 -12.38 14.56
C ARG A 75 -1.55 -11.84 15.99
N ARG A 76 -0.39 -11.34 16.44
CA ARG A 76 -0.26 -10.75 17.79
C ARG A 76 -1.06 -9.46 17.94
N LEU A 77 -1.02 -8.59 16.94
CA LEU A 77 -1.71 -7.29 16.98
C LEU A 77 -3.24 -7.45 16.85
N THR A 78 -3.70 -8.50 16.18
CA THR A 78 -5.12 -8.80 15.96
C THR A 78 -5.70 -9.82 16.94
N ASP A 79 -4.98 -10.16 18.00
CA ASP A 79 -5.46 -11.03 19.07
C ASP A 79 -6.60 -10.33 19.85
N PRO A 80 -7.82 -10.90 19.92
CA PRO A 80 -8.94 -10.28 20.64
C PRO A 80 -8.61 -10.02 22.10
N LEU A 81 -7.79 -10.87 22.72
CA LEU A 81 -7.39 -10.69 24.12
C LEU A 81 -6.52 -9.46 24.31
N LEU A 82 -5.70 -9.13 23.31
CA LEU A 82 -4.90 -7.92 23.30
C LEU A 82 -5.78 -6.70 23.05
N LEU A 83 -6.72 -6.77 22.10
CA LEU A 83 -7.63 -5.66 21.81
C LEU A 83 -8.51 -5.27 23.00
N VAL A 84 -9.00 -6.26 23.76
CA VAL A 84 -9.77 -6.01 25.00
C VAL A 84 -8.92 -5.32 26.06
N LYS A 85 -7.61 -5.64 26.14
CA LYS A 85 -6.68 -5.00 27.09
C LYS A 85 -6.29 -3.58 26.68
N LEU A 86 -6.32 -3.27 25.38
CA LEU A 86 -6.14 -1.92 24.83
C LEU A 86 -7.44 -1.10 25.01
N SER A 87 -7.88 -0.96 26.26
CA SER A 87 -9.08 -0.18 26.63
C SER A 87 -8.92 1.32 26.39
N ALA A 88 -7.68 1.81 26.25
CA ALA A 88 -7.40 3.22 25.98
C ALA A 88 -7.46 3.53 24.47
N PRO A 89 -8.16 4.61 24.03
CA PRO A 89 -8.23 5.02 22.63
C PRO A 89 -6.85 5.18 21.95
N GLY A 90 -5.85 5.69 22.67
CA GLY A 90 -4.49 5.83 22.11
C GLY A 90 -3.78 4.48 21.84
N GLY A 91 -4.10 3.44 22.63
CA GLY A 91 -3.50 2.12 22.46
C GLY A 91 -4.00 1.42 21.20
N ILE A 92 -5.30 1.48 20.95
CA ILE A 92 -5.92 0.85 19.78
C ILE A 92 -5.63 1.63 18.48
N GLN A 93 -5.52 2.97 18.55
CA GLN A 93 -5.03 3.80 17.44
C GLN A 93 -3.60 3.38 17.04
N ARG A 94 -2.70 3.27 18.01
CA ARG A 94 -1.33 2.80 17.78
C ARG A 94 -1.32 1.41 17.16
N ASN A 95 -2.17 0.52 17.65
CA ASN A 95 -2.27 -0.86 17.17
C ASN A 95 -2.74 -0.92 15.70
N LEU A 96 -3.66 -0.04 15.28
CA LEU A 96 -4.07 0.07 13.88
C LEU A 96 -2.89 0.50 13.00
N LEU A 97 -2.13 1.52 13.40
CA LEU A 97 -0.98 2.01 12.64
C LEU A 97 0.11 0.93 12.49
N LEU A 98 0.39 0.18 13.55
CA LEU A 98 1.30 -0.98 13.50
C LEU A 98 0.76 -2.09 12.62
N THR A 99 -0.55 -2.34 12.63
CA THR A 99 -1.18 -3.34 11.77
C THR A 99 -1.01 -2.95 10.30
N LEU A 100 -1.25 -1.68 9.95
CA LEU A 100 -1.03 -1.16 8.59
C LEU A 100 0.43 -1.28 8.14
N TYR A 101 1.39 -1.02 9.04
CA TYR A 101 2.81 -1.24 8.78
C TYR A 101 3.08 -2.69 8.36
N TRP A 102 2.63 -3.67 9.15
CA TRP A 102 2.88 -5.08 8.85
C TRP A 102 2.11 -5.58 7.62
N LEU A 103 0.93 -5.04 7.32
CA LEU A 103 0.23 -5.32 6.06
C LEU A 103 1.01 -4.78 4.86
N ALA A 104 1.60 -3.59 4.98
CA ALA A 104 2.45 -3.03 3.94
C ALA A 104 3.76 -3.79 3.77
N GLU A 105 4.39 -4.25 4.85
CA GLU A 105 5.56 -5.15 4.77
C GLU A 105 5.23 -6.48 4.08
N ALA A 106 4.03 -7.03 4.31
CA ALA A 106 3.57 -8.23 3.61
C ALA A 106 3.35 -7.96 2.11
N ASP A 107 2.73 -6.84 1.75
CA ASP A 107 2.54 -6.42 0.34
C ASP A 107 3.89 -6.17 -0.37
N LEU A 108 4.84 -5.51 0.30
CA LEU A 108 6.20 -5.28 -0.21
C LEU A 108 6.98 -6.59 -0.38
N ALA A 109 6.68 -7.61 0.43
CA ALA A 109 7.21 -8.96 0.25
C ALA A 109 6.49 -9.74 -0.89
N GLY A 110 5.43 -9.19 -1.49
CA GLY A 110 4.68 -9.79 -2.58
C GLY A 110 3.52 -10.69 -2.13
N ALA A 111 3.09 -10.60 -0.86
CA ALA A 111 1.91 -11.31 -0.38
C ALA A 111 0.63 -10.53 -0.71
N ASP A 112 -0.44 -11.24 -1.06
CA ASP A 112 -1.76 -10.65 -1.25
C ASP A 112 -2.39 -10.30 0.11
N VAL A 113 -2.63 -9.01 0.34
CA VAL A 113 -3.15 -8.47 1.61
C VAL A 113 -4.54 -9.03 1.93
N ASP A 114 -5.40 -9.26 0.94
CA ASP A 114 -6.73 -9.84 1.17
C ASP A 114 -6.60 -11.29 1.67
N GLN A 115 -5.77 -12.10 1.01
CA GLN A 115 -5.49 -13.47 1.44
C GLN A 115 -4.86 -13.52 2.84
N VAL A 116 -3.93 -12.61 3.12
CA VAL A 116 -3.31 -12.46 4.46
C VAL A 116 -4.39 -12.21 5.51
N LEU A 117 -5.30 -11.26 5.28
CA LEU A 117 -6.38 -10.94 6.22
C LEU A 117 -7.39 -12.08 6.36
N GLN A 118 -7.71 -12.78 5.28
CA GLN A 118 -8.57 -13.96 5.32
C GLN A 118 -7.97 -15.07 6.19
N GLU A 119 -6.69 -15.39 6.00
CA GLU A 119 -5.98 -16.39 6.81
C GLU A 119 -5.88 -15.96 8.28
N LEU A 120 -5.65 -14.67 8.55
CA LEU A 120 -5.69 -14.12 9.90
C LEU A 120 -7.06 -14.25 10.55
N SER A 121 -8.14 -13.98 9.81
CA SER A 121 -9.52 -14.04 10.30
C SER A 121 -9.97 -15.47 10.63
N ARG A 122 -9.46 -16.47 9.90
CA ARG A 122 -9.77 -17.88 10.14
C ARG A 122 -9.18 -18.39 11.44
N ARG A 123 -8.00 -17.88 11.85
CA ARG A 123 -7.25 -18.34 13.04
C ARG A 123 -7.15 -19.87 13.13
N GLY A 124 -6.92 -20.54 11.99
CA GLY A 124 -6.84 -22.00 11.91
C GLY A 124 -8.17 -22.76 11.98
N ARG A 125 -9.31 -22.07 11.86
CA ARG A 125 -10.65 -22.67 11.75
C ARG A 125 -11.07 -22.84 10.28
N ASP A 126 -12.04 -23.70 10.04
CA ASP A 126 -12.64 -23.89 8.71
C ASP A 126 -13.35 -22.62 8.22
N GLN A 127 -13.99 -21.86 9.12
CA GLN A 127 -14.65 -20.60 8.82
C GLN A 127 -14.33 -19.53 9.87
N ALA A 128 -14.18 -18.29 9.42
CA ALA A 128 -14.01 -17.12 10.28
C ALA A 128 -15.31 -16.81 11.04
N THR A 129 -15.20 -16.29 12.27
CA THR A 129 -16.39 -15.80 12.97
C THR A 129 -16.89 -14.50 12.31
N PRO A 130 -18.17 -14.13 12.50
CA PRO A 130 -18.67 -12.84 11.99
C PRO A 130 -17.85 -11.64 12.50
N ALA A 131 -17.31 -11.72 13.72
CA ALA A 131 -16.44 -10.71 14.30
C ALA A 131 -15.09 -10.63 13.58
N ASP A 132 -14.45 -11.78 13.35
CA ASP A 132 -13.15 -11.86 12.68
C ASP A 132 -13.25 -11.45 11.20
N ALA A 133 -14.33 -11.83 10.51
CA ALA A 133 -14.60 -11.40 9.14
C ALA A 133 -14.84 -9.88 9.05
N THR A 134 -15.56 -9.31 10.02
CA THR A 134 -15.75 -7.85 10.08
C THR A 134 -14.43 -7.13 10.35
N MET A 135 -13.59 -7.66 11.24
CA MET A 135 -12.27 -7.10 11.51
C MET A 135 -11.40 -7.11 10.24
N ALA A 136 -11.37 -8.21 9.48
CA ALA A 136 -10.65 -8.29 8.21
C ALA A 136 -11.13 -7.22 7.22
N GLU A 137 -12.45 -7.04 7.07
CA GLU A 137 -13.01 -6.01 6.19
C GLU A 137 -12.61 -4.58 6.60
N VAL A 138 -12.63 -4.29 7.91
CA VAL A 138 -12.24 -2.97 8.43
C VAL A 138 -10.74 -2.73 8.22
N LEU A 139 -9.90 -3.74 8.43
CA LEU A 139 -8.46 -3.64 8.19
C LEU A 139 -8.15 -3.47 6.70
N LEU A 140 -8.86 -4.19 5.82
CA LEU A 140 -8.70 -4.06 4.37
C LEU A 140 -9.13 -2.68 3.89
N PHE A 141 -10.26 -2.17 4.38
CA PHE A 141 -10.71 -0.80 4.12
C PHE A 141 -9.64 0.22 4.52
N ASN A 142 -9.11 0.11 5.75
CA ASN A 142 -8.05 0.99 6.23
C ASN A 142 -6.78 0.89 5.39
N TYR A 143 -6.39 -0.30 4.95
CA TYR A 143 -5.23 -0.49 4.08
C TYR A 143 -5.41 0.19 2.72
N HIS A 144 -6.57 0.05 2.09
CA HIS A 144 -6.89 0.77 0.85
C HIS A 144 -6.90 2.28 1.06
N THR A 145 -7.51 2.76 2.15
CA THR A 145 -7.48 4.20 2.51
C THR A 145 -6.04 4.68 2.70
N ALA A 146 -5.20 3.93 3.41
CA ALA A 146 -3.79 4.25 3.59
C ALA A 146 -3.04 4.35 2.26
N ARG A 147 -3.31 3.42 1.33
CA ARG A 147 -2.75 3.44 -0.03
C ARG A 147 -3.24 4.64 -0.83
N HIS A 148 -4.52 4.97 -0.77
CA HIS A 148 -5.11 6.14 -1.44
C HIS A 148 -4.57 7.46 -0.89
N LEU A 149 -4.32 7.53 0.41
CA LEU A 149 -3.70 8.69 1.05
C LEU A 149 -2.19 8.79 0.80
N GLY A 150 -1.57 7.79 0.18
CA GLY A 150 -0.14 7.78 -0.10
C GLY A 150 0.75 7.60 1.14
N ILE A 151 0.19 7.15 2.27
CA ILE A 151 0.92 6.99 3.54
C ILE A 151 1.58 5.61 3.70
N LEU A 152 1.64 4.83 2.62
CA LEU A 152 2.37 3.56 2.55
C LEU A 152 3.73 3.71 1.84
N ASP A 153 4.20 4.95 1.65
CA ASP A 153 5.52 5.23 1.13
C ASP A 153 6.62 4.99 2.19
N PHE A 154 7.88 4.94 1.75
CA PHE A 154 9.01 4.60 2.63
C PHE A 154 9.09 5.50 3.87
N ALA A 155 8.89 6.81 3.70
CA ALA A 155 8.98 7.78 4.80
C ALA A 155 7.83 7.62 5.82
N SER A 156 6.62 7.33 5.35
CA SER A 156 5.47 7.09 6.23
C SER A 156 5.51 5.72 6.90
N LEU A 157 6.06 4.70 6.24
CA LEU A 157 6.21 3.36 6.82
C LEU A 157 7.09 3.36 8.05
N GLU A 158 8.14 4.18 8.10
CA GLU A 158 8.97 4.33 9.30
C GLU A 158 8.15 4.85 10.49
N LYS A 159 7.26 5.84 10.26
CA LYS A 159 6.36 6.37 11.29
C LYS A 159 5.30 5.33 11.70
N LEU A 160 4.72 4.63 10.74
CA LEU A 160 3.75 3.56 10.99
C LEU A 160 4.36 2.42 11.82
N GLY A 161 5.60 2.03 11.54
CA GLY A 161 6.35 1.02 12.32
C GLY A 161 6.64 1.44 13.75
N GLN A 162 6.67 2.75 14.05
CA GLN A 162 6.74 3.29 15.41
C GLN A 162 5.35 3.38 16.08
N GLY A 163 4.28 3.19 15.30
CA GLY A 163 2.90 3.40 15.72
C GLY A 163 2.53 4.89 15.82
N LEU A 164 3.21 5.74 15.03
CA LEU A 164 2.97 7.17 14.96
C LEU A 164 2.19 7.53 13.68
N PRO A 165 1.31 8.53 13.75
CA PRO A 165 0.50 8.94 12.60
C PRO A 165 1.41 9.55 11.51
N PRO A 166 1.40 8.99 10.28
CA PRO A 166 2.22 9.52 9.21
C PRO A 166 1.65 10.83 8.66
N SER A 167 2.52 11.60 8.01
CA SER A 167 2.12 12.81 7.30
C SER A 167 1.53 12.41 5.95
N ILE A 168 0.36 12.94 5.63
CA ILE A 168 -0.24 12.71 4.31
C ILE A 168 0.59 13.51 3.31
N PRO A 169 1.20 12.89 2.29
CA PRO A 169 2.02 13.58 1.30
C PRO A 169 1.27 14.77 0.70
N GLU A 170 2.02 15.83 0.39
CA GLU A 170 1.52 17.03 -0.27
C GLU A 170 1.05 16.68 -1.69
N SER A 171 -0.21 16.30 -1.83
CA SER A 171 -0.93 16.57 -3.08
C SER A 171 -1.38 18.05 -3.06
N ASP A 172 -1.71 18.61 -4.22
CA ASP A 172 -2.15 20.02 -4.40
C ASP A 172 -3.27 20.47 -3.42
N ASN A 173 -3.91 19.53 -2.71
CA ASN A 173 -5.01 19.75 -1.76
C ASN A 173 -4.66 19.58 -0.27
N ASN A 174 -3.38 19.49 0.14
CA ASN A 174 -3.00 19.37 1.57
C ASN A 174 -2.23 20.60 2.15
N PRO A 175 -2.86 21.79 2.24
CA PRO A 175 -2.20 23.02 2.70
C PRO A 175 -1.91 23.07 4.22
N LEU A 176 -2.23 22.01 4.98
CA LEU A 176 -2.22 22.03 6.45
C LEU A 176 -1.28 20.99 7.08
N ASN A 177 -0.42 20.31 6.30
CA ASN A 177 0.43 19.23 6.80
C ASN A 177 -0.37 18.20 7.61
N ARG A 178 -1.50 17.76 7.04
CA ARG A 178 -2.42 16.86 7.74
C ARG A 178 -1.74 15.53 8.02
N LEU A 179 -1.99 15.00 9.20
CA LEU A 179 -1.55 13.68 9.62
C LEU A 179 -2.72 12.71 9.48
N ALA A 180 -2.44 11.46 9.11
CA ALA A 180 -3.45 10.41 9.06
C ALA A 180 -3.67 9.85 10.46
N PHE A 181 -4.79 10.21 11.08
CA PHE A 181 -5.14 9.77 12.44
C PHE A 181 -6.23 8.71 12.41
N PRO A 182 -6.12 7.63 13.20
CA PRO A 182 -7.24 6.73 13.39
C PRO A 182 -8.32 7.35 14.28
N VAL A 183 -9.54 7.45 13.77
CA VAL A 183 -10.72 7.92 14.50
C VAL A 183 -11.73 6.78 14.65
N PRO A 184 -12.54 6.75 15.71
CA PRO A 184 -13.52 5.70 15.88
C PRO A 184 -14.61 5.79 14.81
N ILE A 185 -14.93 4.68 14.14
CA ILE A 185 -16.01 4.62 13.13
C ILE A 185 -17.35 4.86 13.82
N LEU A 186 -17.64 4.08 14.86
CA LEU A 186 -18.78 4.30 15.75
C LEU A 186 -18.34 4.99 17.04
N PRO A 187 -19.09 5.98 17.56
CA PRO A 187 -18.78 6.62 18.83
C PRO A 187 -18.70 5.59 19.98
N PRO A 188 -17.54 5.46 20.66
CA PRO A 188 -17.38 4.48 21.73
C PRO A 188 -18.30 4.74 22.92
N GLU A 189 -18.74 5.98 23.13
CA GLU A 189 -19.68 6.38 24.18
C GLU A 189 -21.07 5.76 23.96
N ARG A 190 -21.46 5.61 22.70
CA ARG A 190 -22.75 5.03 22.30
C ARG A 190 -22.66 3.52 22.06
N PHE A 191 -21.49 3.04 21.62
CA PHE A 191 -21.25 1.64 21.27
C PHE A 191 -20.02 1.06 21.97
N PRO A 192 -20.01 0.98 23.32
CA PRO A 192 -18.84 0.54 24.08
C PRO A 192 -18.46 -0.92 23.80
N GLN A 193 -19.43 -1.74 23.40
CA GLN A 193 -19.24 -3.16 23.07
C GLN A 193 -18.39 -3.35 21.80
N VAL A 194 -18.48 -2.41 20.86
CA VAL A 194 -17.82 -2.49 19.54
C VAL A 194 -16.42 -1.89 19.57
N ALA A 195 -16.20 -0.89 20.42
CA ALA A 195 -14.96 -0.11 20.48
C ALA A 195 -13.69 -0.98 20.59
N HIS A 196 -13.74 -2.06 21.36
CA HIS A 196 -12.57 -2.90 21.66
C HIS A 196 -12.61 -4.29 21.03
N GLN A 197 -13.75 -4.73 20.49
CA GLN A 197 -13.91 -6.09 19.99
C GLN A 197 -13.63 -6.22 18.49
N LEU A 198 -13.85 -5.17 17.70
CA LEU A 198 -13.95 -5.27 16.23
C LEU A 198 -12.99 -4.33 15.48
N PHE A 199 -12.00 -3.74 16.16
CA PHE A 199 -11.12 -2.72 15.56
C PHE A 199 -11.95 -1.56 14.96
N ASN A 200 -12.78 -0.92 15.79
CA ASN A 200 -13.73 0.12 15.39
C ASN A 200 -13.07 1.48 15.04
N TYR A 201 -12.04 1.48 14.19
CA TYR A 201 -11.26 2.67 13.85
C TYR A 201 -11.03 2.74 12.35
N GLU A 202 -11.11 3.96 11.81
CA GLU A 202 -10.79 4.27 10.42
C GLU A 202 -9.74 5.39 10.35
N LEU A 203 -8.90 5.34 9.32
CA LEU A 203 -8.00 6.45 9.00
C LEU A 203 -8.78 7.65 8.49
N PHE A 204 -8.57 8.80 9.14
CA PHE A 204 -9.15 10.07 8.76
C PHE A 204 -8.09 11.03 8.22
N ASP A 205 -8.43 11.75 7.16
CA ASP A 205 -7.56 12.65 6.39
C ASP A 205 -7.75 14.15 6.73
N GLY A 206 -8.39 14.43 7.86
CA GLY A 206 -8.76 15.77 8.30
C GLY A 206 -8.29 16.14 9.70
N PRO A 207 -8.51 17.40 10.12
CA PRO A 207 -8.31 17.81 11.51
C PRO A 207 -9.21 16.95 12.41
N LEU A 208 -8.68 16.53 13.57
CA LEU A 208 -9.44 15.73 14.54
C LEU A 208 -10.83 16.36 14.77
N PRO A 209 -11.92 15.60 14.58
CA PRO A 209 -13.26 16.14 14.77
C PRO A 209 -13.40 16.67 16.20
N LYS A 210 -13.79 17.94 16.34
CA LYS A 210 -13.78 18.66 17.62
C LYS A 210 -14.90 18.26 18.60
N ALA A 211 -15.83 17.38 18.20
CA ALA A 211 -16.85 16.84 19.09
C ALA A 211 -17.47 15.58 18.49
N THR A 212 -17.77 14.61 19.34
CA THR A 212 -18.70 13.51 19.04
C THR A 212 -20.10 14.12 18.86
N SER A 213 -20.48 14.37 17.61
CA SER A 213 -21.87 14.71 17.28
C SER A 213 -22.77 13.59 17.79
N THR A 214 -23.87 13.95 18.46
CA THR A 214 -24.92 12.99 18.86
C THR A 214 -25.61 12.35 17.66
N THR A 215 -25.50 12.98 16.49
CA THR A 215 -26.08 12.50 15.23
C THR A 215 -25.06 11.66 14.47
N LEU A 216 -25.42 10.41 14.16
CA LEU A 216 -24.60 9.51 13.35
C LEU A 216 -24.64 9.90 11.88
N ALA A 217 -23.50 9.84 11.20
CA ALA A 217 -23.41 10.00 9.76
C ALA A 217 -24.03 8.80 9.02
N PRO A 218 -24.45 8.94 7.74
CA PRO A 218 -25.02 7.85 6.95
C PRO A 218 -24.11 6.60 6.90
N SER A 219 -22.81 6.78 6.69
CA SER A 219 -21.82 5.68 6.69
C SER A 219 -21.74 4.94 8.03
N GLN A 220 -21.86 5.67 9.15
CA GLN A 220 -21.89 5.09 10.49
C GLN A 220 -23.17 4.28 10.72
N ILE A 221 -24.31 4.74 10.18
CA ILE A 221 -25.58 4.01 10.24
C ILE A 221 -25.49 2.71 9.44
N GLU A 222 -24.97 2.77 8.20
CA GLU A 222 -24.76 1.58 7.36
C GLU A 222 -23.84 0.56 8.03
N PHE A 223 -22.73 1.02 8.60
CA PHE A 223 -21.81 0.15 9.33
C PHE A 223 -22.48 -0.50 10.55
N ALA A 224 -23.21 0.28 11.35
CA ALA A 224 -23.96 -0.25 12.49
C ALA A 224 -25.07 -1.24 12.07
N GLN A 225 -25.79 -0.99 10.96
CA GLN A 225 -26.77 -1.93 10.41
C GLN A 225 -26.10 -3.24 9.98
N LYS A 226 -24.92 -3.17 9.36
CA LYS A 226 -24.12 -4.34 9.01
C LYS A 226 -23.73 -5.16 10.25
N LEU A 227 -23.32 -4.50 11.34
CA LEU A 227 -23.04 -5.16 12.62
C LEU A 227 -24.29 -5.83 13.23
N ILE A 228 -25.46 -5.18 13.14
CA ILE A 228 -26.73 -5.77 13.59
C ILE A 228 -27.07 -7.03 12.78
N SER A 229 -26.93 -6.97 11.46
CA SER A 229 -27.20 -8.12 10.57
C SER A 229 -26.31 -9.33 10.87
N ARG A 230 -25.10 -9.08 11.40
CA ARG A 230 -24.12 -10.09 11.81
C ARG A 230 -24.28 -10.56 13.26
N GLY A 231 -25.26 -10.03 13.99
CA GLY A 231 -25.47 -10.35 15.41
C GLY A 231 -24.40 -9.78 16.35
N LEU A 232 -23.60 -8.82 15.88
CA LEU A 232 -22.53 -8.16 16.65
C LEU A 232 -23.04 -6.93 17.43
N LEU A 233 -24.22 -6.41 17.06
CA LEU A 233 -24.94 -5.37 17.78
C LEU A 233 -26.40 -5.81 18.00
N PRO A 234 -27.02 -5.41 19.11
CA PRO A 234 -28.43 -5.69 19.34
C PRO A 234 -29.30 -4.86 18.37
N PRO A 235 -30.50 -5.35 18.00
CA PRO A 235 -31.34 -4.71 16.98
C PRO A 235 -31.84 -3.31 17.36
N ASN A 236 -31.84 -2.97 18.65
CA ASN A 236 -32.17 -1.66 19.18
C ASN A 236 -30.97 -0.72 19.33
N ALA A 237 -29.75 -1.11 18.94
CA ALA A 237 -28.54 -0.31 19.12
C ALA A 237 -28.58 1.06 18.40
N LEU A 238 -29.36 1.16 17.32
CA LEU A 238 -29.53 2.39 16.54
C LEU A 238 -30.60 3.33 17.10
N GLN A 239 -31.42 2.88 18.04
CA GLN A 239 -32.33 3.76 18.75
C GLN A 239 -31.48 4.71 19.62
N ALA A 240 -31.81 6.00 19.64
CA ALA A 240 -31.11 6.94 20.49
C ALA A 240 -31.20 6.43 21.94
N ALA A 241 -30.07 6.39 22.65
CA ALA A 241 -30.13 6.19 24.09
C ALA A 241 -31.00 7.32 24.68
N PRO A 242 -31.94 7.01 25.59
CA PRO A 242 -32.79 8.02 26.21
C PRO A 242 -31.99 9.09 26.95
#